data_AF-A0A1D8CY46-F1
#
_entry.id   AF-A0A1D8CY46-F1
#
_cell.length_a   1.000
_cell.length_b   1.000
_cell.length_c   1.000
_cell.angle_alpha   90.00
_cell.angle_beta   90.00
_cell.angle_gamma   90.00
#
_symmetry.space_group_name_H-M   'P 1'
#
loop_
_entity.id
_entity.type
_entity.pdbx_description
1 polymer ?
#
loop_
_entity_poly.entity_id
_entity_poly.type
_entity_poly.pdbx_seq_one_letter_code
_entity_poly.pdbx_strand_id
1 'polypeptide(L)'
;MMRTFREIMGTLDGTGDIDCSNMGLTSLEGCPEIVEGSFNCSGNNLTSLEGAPRITGSFDCSGNELASLEGGPEKIDGNFDCSSNRLSCLKGGPKKVKGDFNCSGNQLISLLGSPKKVKGHFDCSGNQLASLYGGPIETGSFNCSSNRLRSLQGAPDEVHADFDCSANLLVSLDGSPEFVNGDFSCAGNLLENLAHGPVEVAGNFNCSGNRLISLKRFPKRIEGALDCSGNPVLACEAAGPEPGRSCIRIVQGGSVRCCCQETGGARLEALSS
;
A
#
# COMPACT_ATOMS: atom_id res chain seq x y z
N MET A 1 25.48 -21.46 -14.58
CA MET A 1 25.73 -20.89 -15.92
C MET A 1 25.05 -19.53 -15.91
N MET A 2 25.76 -18.44 -16.22
CA MET A 2 25.10 -17.15 -16.36
C MET A 2 24.11 -17.24 -17.53
N ARG A 3 22.91 -16.70 -17.34
CA ARG A 3 21.84 -16.71 -18.35
C ARG A 3 21.48 -15.25 -18.61
N THR A 4 22.15 -14.65 -19.60
CA THR A 4 22.03 -13.23 -19.90
C THR A 4 20.85 -12.95 -20.83
N PHE A 5 20.37 -11.71 -20.85
CA PHE A 5 19.36 -11.27 -21.81
C PHE A 5 19.80 -11.53 -23.26
N ARG A 6 21.04 -11.16 -23.63
CA ARG A 6 21.56 -11.36 -25.00
C ARG A 6 21.52 -12.82 -25.44
N GLU A 7 21.85 -13.75 -24.55
CA GLU A 7 21.87 -15.19 -24.87
C GLU A 7 20.46 -15.75 -25.11
N ILE A 8 19.44 -15.20 -24.45
CA ILE A 8 18.06 -15.72 -24.49
C ILE A 8 17.19 -14.98 -25.51
N MET A 9 17.30 -13.66 -25.57
CA MET A 9 16.46 -12.80 -26.39
C MET A 9 17.15 -12.36 -27.69
N GLY A 10 18.46 -12.54 -27.80
CA GLY A 10 19.25 -12.00 -28.92
C GLY A 10 19.37 -10.47 -28.85
N THR A 11 19.44 -9.85 -30.02
CA THR A 11 19.49 -8.38 -30.15
C THR A 11 18.12 -7.87 -30.56
N LEU A 12 17.55 -6.95 -29.78
CA LEU A 12 16.31 -6.24 -30.06
C LEU A 12 16.61 -4.74 -30.29
N ASP A 13 15.75 -4.03 -31.02
CA ASP A 13 15.94 -2.60 -31.32
C ASP A 13 15.33 -1.66 -30.27
N GLY A 14 14.49 -2.19 -29.36
CA GLY A 14 13.85 -1.42 -28.30
C GLY A 14 12.64 -0.58 -28.76
N THR A 15 12.13 -0.76 -29.97
CA THR A 15 11.04 0.09 -30.52
C THR A 15 9.64 -0.24 -29.97
N GLY A 16 9.50 -1.29 -29.16
CA GLY A 16 8.23 -1.72 -28.59
C GLY A 16 8.38 -2.27 -27.18
N ASP A 17 7.35 -2.99 -26.74
CA ASP A 17 7.39 -3.71 -25.46
C ASP A 17 8.40 -4.86 -25.52
N ILE A 18 9.18 -5.04 -24.45
CA ILE A 18 10.08 -6.16 -24.27
C ILE A 18 9.65 -6.93 -23.02
N ASP A 19 9.28 -8.19 -23.21
CA ASP A 19 8.98 -9.13 -22.14
C ASP A 19 10.04 -10.25 -22.11
N CYS A 20 10.82 -10.27 -21.04
CA CYS A 20 11.79 -11.30 -20.72
C CYS A 20 11.54 -11.91 -19.33
N SER A 21 10.28 -11.87 -18.89
CA SER A 21 9.86 -12.41 -17.59
C SER A 21 9.97 -13.94 -17.52
N ASN A 22 10.24 -14.47 -16.34
CA ASN A 22 10.23 -15.91 -16.04
C ASN A 22 11.18 -16.75 -16.90
N MET A 23 12.29 -16.17 -17.38
CA MET A 23 13.27 -16.85 -18.23
C MET A 23 14.47 -17.39 -17.46
N GLY A 24 14.51 -17.21 -16.14
CA GLY A 24 15.64 -17.61 -15.28
C GLY A 24 16.90 -16.81 -15.57
N LEU A 25 16.75 -15.55 -16.01
CA LEU A 25 17.86 -14.64 -16.28
C LEU A 25 18.63 -14.35 -14.99
N THR A 26 19.95 -14.24 -15.12
CA THR A 26 20.84 -13.79 -14.04
C THR A 26 21.46 -12.42 -14.32
N SER A 27 21.30 -11.90 -15.54
CA SER A 27 21.81 -10.59 -15.95
C SER A 27 21.00 -10.04 -17.13
N LEU A 28 20.87 -8.71 -17.18
CA LEU A 28 20.27 -7.97 -18.29
C LEU A 28 21.31 -7.52 -19.34
N GLU A 29 22.51 -8.11 -19.31
CA GLU A 29 23.55 -7.81 -20.29
C GLU A 29 23.06 -7.97 -21.73
N GLY A 30 23.19 -6.88 -22.50
CA GLY A 30 22.79 -6.81 -23.90
C GLY A 30 21.34 -6.37 -24.14
N CYS A 31 20.59 -5.99 -23.10
CA CYS A 31 19.36 -5.23 -23.32
C CYS A 31 19.65 -3.90 -24.03
N PRO A 32 18.71 -3.41 -24.85
CA PRO A 32 18.75 -2.04 -25.36
C PRO A 32 18.76 -1.02 -24.22
N GLU A 33 19.54 0.05 -24.35
CA GLU A 33 19.57 1.13 -23.35
C GLU A 33 18.25 1.94 -23.33
N ILE A 34 17.55 1.97 -24.45
CA ILE A 34 16.26 2.64 -24.64
C ILE A 34 15.24 1.60 -25.10
N VAL A 35 14.10 1.57 -24.41
CA VAL A 35 12.93 0.79 -24.78
C VAL A 35 11.75 1.75 -24.86
N GLU A 36 11.19 1.98 -26.05
CA GLU A 36 10.09 2.93 -26.24
C GLU A 36 8.80 2.47 -25.54
N GLY A 37 8.59 1.16 -25.45
CA GLY A 37 7.48 0.54 -24.73
C GLY A 37 7.78 0.22 -23.27
N SER A 38 7.08 -0.79 -22.76
CA SER A 38 7.26 -1.38 -21.43
C SER A 38 8.38 -2.42 -21.43
N PHE A 39 9.14 -2.47 -20.36
CA PHE A 39 10.16 -3.49 -20.13
C PHE A 39 9.80 -4.35 -18.92
N ASN A 40 9.54 -5.63 -19.17
CA ASN A 40 9.23 -6.62 -18.14
C ASN A 40 10.37 -7.64 -18.00
N CYS A 41 11.02 -7.65 -16.84
CA CYS A 41 12.05 -8.61 -16.44
C CYS A 41 11.70 -9.37 -15.15
N SER A 42 10.40 -9.43 -14.81
CA SER A 42 9.92 -10.06 -13.58
C SER A 42 10.16 -11.57 -13.52
N GLY A 43 10.17 -12.14 -12.31
CA GLY A 43 10.25 -13.59 -12.11
C GLY A 43 11.56 -14.22 -12.55
N ASN A 44 12.68 -13.49 -12.45
CA ASN A 44 14.01 -13.96 -12.82
C ASN A 44 14.89 -14.12 -11.55
N ASN A 45 16.18 -14.41 -11.75
CA ASN A 45 17.17 -14.53 -10.67
C ASN A 45 18.15 -13.35 -10.68
N LEU A 46 17.67 -12.14 -11.00
CA LEU A 46 18.51 -10.95 -11.09
C LEU A 46 18.93 -10.48 -9.69
N THR A 47 20.22 -10.21 -9.52
CA THR A 47 20.77 -9.62 -8.28
C THR A 47 21.12 -8.13 -8.44
N SER A 48 21.16 -7.63 -9.68
CA SER A 48 21.32 -6.20 -10.02
C SER A 48 20.49 -5.85 -11.25
N LEU A 49 20.25 -4.55 -11.45
CA LEU A 49 19.66 -4.01 -12.69
C LEU A 49 20.74 -3.51 -13.66
N GLU A 50 21.98 -3.97 -13.51
CA GLU A 50 23.03 -3.61 -14.45
C GLU A 50 22.70 -4.15 -15.85
N GLY A 51 22.79 -3.28 -16.86
CA GLY A 51 22.39 -3.58 -18.23
C GLY A 51 20.91 -3.34 -18.53
N ALA A 52 20.07 -3.01 -17.54
CA ALA A 52 18.67 -2.64 -17.79
C ALA A 52 18.55 -1.39 -18.69
N PRO A 53 17.42 -1.22 -19.40
CA PRO A 53 17.14 0.03 -20.09
C PRO A 53 17.07 1.20 -19.09
N ARG A 54 17.67 2.33 -19.48
CA ARG A 54 17.65 3.57 -18.69
C ARG A 54 16.43 4.43 -18.98
N ILE A 55 15.83 4.23 -20.16
CA ILE A 55 14.63 4.93 -20.62
C ILE A 55 13.60 3.88 -21.02
N THR A 56 12.43 3.93 -20.39
CA THR A 56 11.30 3.04 -20.70
C THR A 56 9.97 3.64 -20.28
N GLY A 57 8.88 3.20 -20.92
CA GLY A 57 7.52 3.57 -20.54
C GLY A 57 7.17 3.08 -19.15
N SER A 58 7.01 1.76 -18.99
CA SER A 58 6.83 1.07 -17.70
C SER A 58 7.96 0.08 -17.46
N PHE A 59 8.31 -0.17 -16.21
CA PHE A 59 9.40 -1.08 -15.85
C PHE A 59 8.97 -2.02 -14.73
N ASP A 60 8.98 -3.32 -15.01
CA ASP A 60 8.68 -4.37 -14.05
C ASP A 60 9.93 -5.24 -13.81
N CYS A 61 10.43 -5.21 -12.58
CA CYS A 61 11.53 -6.04 -12.08
C CYS A 61 11.12 -6.86 -10.85
N SER A 62 9.81 -7.08 -10.66
CA SER A 62 9.26 -7.81 -9.54
C SER A 62 9.72 -9.28 -9.49
N GLY A 63 9.72 -9.89 -8.31
CA GLY A 63 10.03 -11.32 -8.17
C GLY A 63 11.46 -11.68 -8.59
N ASN A 64 12.44 -10.92 -8.12
CA ASN A 64 13.87 -11.14 -8.35
C ASN A 64 14.62 -11.21 -7.00
N GLU A 65 15.96 -11.17 -7.03
CA GLU A 65 16.81 -11.18 -5.83
C GLU A 65 17.54 -9.83 -5.63
N LEU A 66 16.94 -8.73 -6.08
CA LEU A 66 17.57 -7.40 -6.06
C LEU A 66 17.77 -6.90 -4.62
N ALA A 67 18.99 -6.45 -4.33
CA ALA A 67 19.33 -5.77 -3.07
C ALA A 67 19.35 -4.23 -3.20
N SER A 68 19.46 -3.71 -4.43
CA SER A 68 19.37 -2.29 -4.76
C SER A 68 18.66 -2.10 -6.11
N LEU A 69 18.22 -0.88 -6.37
CA LEU A 69 17.67 -0.47 -7.67
C LEU A 69 18.72 0.22 -8.57
N GLU A 70 20.00 0.19 -8.17
CA GLU A 70 21.07 0.79 -8.97
C GLU A 70 21.21 0.09 -10.32
N GLY A 71 21.42 0.88 -11.37
CA GLY A 71 21.44 0.40 -12.76
C GLY A 71 20.08 0.47 -13.47
N GLY A 72 18.98 0.62 -12.73
CA GLY A 72 17.64 0.77 -13.29
C GLY A 72 17.36 2.14 -13.92
N PRO A 73 16.16 2.32 -14.49
CA PRO A 73 15.73 3.58 -15.08
C PRO A 73 15.49 4.69 -14.04
N GLU A 74 15.90 5.92 -14.37
CA GLU A 74 15.77 7.09 -13.47
C GLU A 74 14.40 7.79 -13.56
N LYS A 75 13.71 7.64 -14.69
CA LYS A 75 12.41 8.27 -14.99
C LYS A 75 11.50 7.24 -15.66
N ILE A 76 10.26 7.17 -15.18
CA ILE A 76 9.25 6.24 -15.66
C ILE A 76 7.96 7.02 -15.95
N ASP A 77 7.46 6.85 -17.17
CA ASP A 77 6.26 7.54 -17.65
C ASP A 77 4.96 6.73 -17.43
N GLY A 78 5.08 5.43 -17.15
CA GLY A 78 4.02 4.53 -16.74
C GLY A 78 4.24 4.03 -15.32
N ASN A 79 4.23 2.70 -15.15
CA ASN A 79 4.31 2.02 -13.86
C ASN A 79 5.73 1.55 -13.55
N PHE A 80 6.11 1.54 -12.27
CA PHE A 80 7.34 0.96 -11.79
C PHE A 80 7.05 -0.10 -10.72
N ASP A 81 7.37 -1.36 -11.01
CA ASP A 81 7.20 -2.47 -10.07
C ASP A 81 8.57 -3.08 -9.71
N CYS A 82 8.89 -3.03 -8.42
CA CYS A 82 10.07 -3.66 -7.81
C CYS A 82 9.69 -4.55 -6.62
N SER A 83 8.44 -5.01 -6.58
CA SER A 83 7.92 -5.84 -5.51
C SER A 83 8.60 -7.21 -5.44
N SER A 84 8.45 -7.90 -4.30
CA SER A 84 8.95 -9.26 -4.10
C SER A 84 10.45 -9.41 -4.42
N ASN A 85 11.27 -8.55 -3.81
CA ASN A 85 12.72 -8.53 -3.93
C ASN A 85 13.37 -8.56 -2.52
N ARG A 86 14.66 -8.22 -2.43
CA ARG A 86 15.41 -8.15 -1.15
C ARG A 86 15.87 -6.72 -0.84
N LEU A 87 15.12 -5.71 -1.29
CA LEU A 87 15.48 -4.31 -1.13
C LEU A 87 15.42 -3.89 0.35
N SER A 88 16.46 -3.19 0.81
CA SER A 88 16.51 -2.57 2.15
C SER A 88 16.23 -1.07 2.11
N CYS A 89 16.40 -0.43 0.95
CA CYS A 89 16.03 0.96 0.67
C CYS A 89 15.67 1.15 -0.81
N LEU A 90 15.08 2.30 -1.15
CA LEU A 90 14.68 2.65 -2.52
C LEU A 90 15.73 3.55 -3.23
N LYS A 91 16.95 3.63 -2.71
CA LYS A 91 18.04 4.35 -3.39
C LYS A 91 18.36 3.66 -4.73
N GLY A 92 18.72 4.45 -5.74
CA GLY A 92 18.90 3.99 -7.12
C GLY A 92 17.61 3.90 -7.94
N GLY A 93 16.43 3.89 -7.30
CA GLY A 93 15.15 3.85 -8.00
C GLY A 93 14.75 5.18 -8.67
N PRO A 94 13.71 5.15 -9.54
CA PRO A 94 13.28 6.32 -10.28
C PRO A 94 12.79 7.43 -9.36
N LYS A 95 13.12 8.68 -9.71
CA LYS A 95 12.73 9.86 -8.93
C LYS A 95 11.38 10.43 -9.32
N LYS A 96 10.89 10.05 -10.49
CA LYS A 96 9.59 10.46 -11.03
C LYS A 96 8.92 9.26 -11.68
N VAL A 97 7.72 8.94 -11.20
CA VAL A 97 6.85 7.89 -11.73
C VAL A 97 5.47 8.51 -11.94
N LYS A 98 4.94 8.41 -13.15
CA LYS A 98 3.63 9.00 -13.50
C LYS A 98 2.47 8.06 -13.19
N GLY A 99 2.65 6.75 -13.27
CA GLY A 99 1.64 5.74 -12.93
C GLY A 99 1.79 5.24 -11.50
N ASP A 100 1.77 3.93 -11.34
CA ASP A 100 1.88 3.23 -10.06
C ASP A 100 3.34 2.97 -9.66
N PHE A 101 3.61 2.97 -8.36
CA PHE A 101 4.90 2.58 -7.79
C PHE A 101 4.70 1.46 -6.77
N ASN A 102 5.11 0.25 -7.11
CA ASN A 102 4.98 -0.92 -6.25
C ASN A 102 6.37 -1.35 -5.73
N CYS A 103 6.53 -1.33 -4.42
CA CYS A 103 7.71 -1.82 -3.71
C CYS A 103 7.35 -2.80 -2.57
N SER A 104 6.17 -3.42 -2.67
CA SER A 104 5.67 -4.37 -1.68
C SER A 104 6.54 -5.63 -1.56
N GLY A 105 6.44 -6.33 -0.44
CA GLY A 105 7.11 -7.63 -0.26
C GLY A 105 8.64 -7.55 -0.31
N ASN A 106 9.21 -6.52 0.30
CA ASN A 106 10.65 -6.30 0.39
C ASN A 106 11.12 -6.31 1.86
N GLN A 107 12.34 -5.83 2.12
CA GLN A 107 12.91 -5.71 3.47
C GLN A 107 13.14 -4.24 3.84
N LEU A 108 12.31 -3.32 3.31
CA LEU A 108 12.48 -1.89 3.50
C LEU A 108 12.29 -1.52 4.97
N ILE A 109 13.24 -0.74 5.50
CA ILE A 109 13.17 -0.16 6.84
C ILE A 109 12.80 1.34 6.82
N SER A 110 12.90 1.97 5.65
CA SER A 110 12.47 3.35 5.40
C SER A 110 12.08 3.52 3.94
N LEU A 111 11.28 4.55 3.64
CA LEU A 111 10.93 4.93 2.27
C LEU A 111 11.94 5.93 1.65
N LEU A 112 13.10 6.15 2.29
CA LEU A 112 14.12 7.03 1.74
C LEU A 112 14.56 6.57 0.34
N GLY A 113 14.50 7.49 -0.60
CA GLY A 113 14.82 7.26 -2.01
C GLY A 113 13.59 7.09 -2.91
N SER A 114 12.39 6.95 -2.34
CA SER A 114 11.15 6.87 -3.11
C SER A 114 10.91 8.13 -3.97
N PRO A 115 10.10 8.02 -5.05
CA PRO A 115 9.56 9.18 -5.71
C PRO A 115 8.72 10.03 -4.74
N LYS A 116 8.73 11.35 -4.93
CA LYS A 116 7.98 12.30 -4.10
C LYS A 116 6.55 12.54 -4.55
N LYS A 117 6.27 12.28 -5.83
CA LYS A 117 4.94 12.36 -6.43
C LYS A 117 4.71 11.10 -7.25
N VAL A 118 3.60 10.43 -7.01
CA VAL A 118 3.15 9.24 -7.72
C VAL A 118 1.68 9.47 -8.01
N LYS A 119 1.24 9.53 -9.27
CA LYS A 119 -0.18 9.88 -9.52
C LYS A 119 -1.12 8.70 -9.27
N GLY A 120 -0.62 7.49 -9.48
CA GLY A 120 -1.36 6.26 -9.28
C GLY A 120 -1.29 5.76 -7.84
N HIS A 121 -1.13 4.46 -7.70
CA HIS A 121 -1.02 3.74 -6.43
C HIS A 121 0.44 3.68 -5.96
N PHE A 122 0.70 4.01 -4.69
CA PHE A 122 1.98 3.74 -4.04
C PHE A 122 1.82 2.59 -3.04
N ASP A 123 2.41 1.43 -3.37
CA ASP A 123 2.35 0.23 -2.53
C ASP A 123 3.72 -0.02 -1.87
N CYS A 124 3.75 0.05 -0.55
CA CYS A 124 4.90 -0.33 0.29
C CYS A 124 4.54 -1.39 1.33
N SER A 125 3.49 -2.16 1.09
CA SER A 125 3.02 -3.20 1.98
C SER A 125 4.01 -4.36 2.14
N GLY A 126 3.89 -5.11 3.24
CA GLY A 126 4.72 -6.30 3.45
C GLY A 126 6.22 -5.98 3.56
N ASN A 127 6.56 -4.95 4.35
CA ASN A 127 7.93 -4.49 4.58
C ASN A 127 8.23 -4.47 6.10
N GLN A 128 9.33 -3.83 6.49
CA GLN A 128 9.75 -3.68 7.89
C GLN A 128 9.74 -2.21 8.33
N LEU A 129 8.88 -1.38 7.75
CA LEU A 129 8.83 0.06 7.99
C LEU A 129 8.39 0.34 9.43
N ALA A 130 9.14 1.21 10.11
CA ALA A 130 8.79 1.75 11.42
C ALA A 130 8.22 3.18 11.34
N SER A 131 8.41 3.86 10.20
CA SER A 131 7.81 5.15 9.88
C SER A 131 7.62 5.30 8.37
N LEU A 132 6.78 6.24 7.95
CA LEU A 132 6.51 6.54 6.55
C LEU A 132 7.38 7.68 6.00
N TYR A 133 8.24 8.28 6.84
CA TYR A 133 9.17 9.31 6.42
C TYR A 133 10.03 8.86 5.24
N GLY A 134 10.17 9.77 4.27
CA GLY A 134 10.87 9.51 3.02
C GLY A 134 9.94 9.15 1.87
N GLY A 135 8.69 8.76 2.14
CA GLY A 135 7.67 8.40 1.16
C GLY A 135 7.21 9.54 0.24
N PRO A 136 6.20 9.26 -0.61
CA PRO A 136 5.56 10.27 -1.45
C PRO A 136 4.79 11.27 -0.58
N ILE A 137 4.73 12.51 -1.06
CA ILE A 137 3.96 13.59 -0.42
C ILE A 137 2.52 13.62 -0.96
N GLU A 138 2.34 13.18 -2.21
CA GLU A 138 1.07 13.17 -2.93
C GLU A 138 0.96 11.82 -3.67
N THR A 139 -0.17 11.14 -3.48
CA THR A 139 -0.48 9.89 -4.17
C THR A 139 -1.95 9.70 -4.50
N GLY A 140 -2.28 8.90 -5.50
CA GLY A 140 -3.65 8.48 -5.80
C GLY A 140 -4.16 7.59 -4.67
N SER A 141 -3.61 6.39 -4.55
CA SER A 141 -3.84 5.49 -3.41
C SER A 141 -2.55 5.23 -2.64
N PHE A 142 -2.65 4.86 -1.37
CA PHE A 142 -1.51 4.57 -0.51
C PHE A 142 -1.72 3.27 0.28
N ASN A 143 -0.88 2.28 0.04
CA ASN A 143 -0.88 1.03 0.80
C ASN A 143 0.43 0.91 1.61
N CYS A 144 0.31 0.93 2.93
CA CYS A 144 1.39 0.70 3.88
C CYS A 144 1.09 -0.45 4.85
N SER A 145 0.16 -1.33 4.47
CA SER A 145 -0.25 -2.47 5.28
C SER A 145 0.88 -3.45 5.56
N SER A 146 0.73 -4.30 6.57
CA SER A 146 1.70 -5.37 6.87
C SER A 146 3.13 -4.84 7.09
N ASN A 147 3.27 -3.87 7.99
CA ASN A 147 4.54 -3.24 8.38
C ASN A 147 4.69 -3.26 9.92
N ARG A 148 5.61 -2.46 10.46
CA ARG A 148 5.86 -2.32 11.91
C ARG A 148 5.55 -0.90 12.41
N LEU A 149 4.63 -0.20 11.75
CA LEU A 149 4.27 1.18 12.06
C LEU A 149 3.58 1.27 13.41
N ARG A 150 3.93 2.29 14.20
CA ARG A 150 3.27 2.61 15.48
C ARG A 150 2.41 3.87 15.41
N SER A 151 2.65 4.71 14.40
CA SER A 151 1.85 5.85 13.99
C SER A 151 1.95 5.98 12.45
N LEU A 152 1.16 6.88 11.87
CA LEU A 152 1.15 7.20 10.44
C LEU A 152 1.96 8.46 10.13
N GLN A 153 2.83 8.90 11.04
CA GLN A 153 3.68 10.07 10.78
C GLN A 153 4.55 9.87 9.54
N GLY A 154 4.50 10.87 8.65
CA GLY A 154 5.17 10.83 7.35
C GLY A 154 4.35 10.17 6.23
N ALA A 155 3.09 9.82 6.47
CA ALA A 155 2.16 9.48 5.40
C ALA A 155 2.01 10.65 4.40
N PRO A 156 1.52 10.39 3.18
CA PRO A 156 1.27 11.45 2.21
C PRO A 156 0.27 12.48 2.76
N ASP A 157 0.51 13.76 2.45
CA ASP A 157 -0.37 14.86 2.83
C ASP A 157 -1.70 14.79 2.05
N GLU A 158 -1.65 14.30 0.80
CA GLU A 158 -2.79 14.13 -0.09
C GLU A 158 -2.92 12.69 -0.59
N VAL A 159 -4.06 12.06 -0.32
CA VAL A 159 -4.46 10.74 -0.84
C VAL A 159 -5.83 10.86 -1.49
N HIS A 160 -5.88 10.67 -2.80
CA HIS A 160 -7.06 10.97 -3.63
C HIS A 160 -8.03 9.80 -3.79
N ALA A 161 -7.70 8.63 -3.27
CA ALA A 161 -8.50 7.41 -3.32
C ALA A 161 -8.30 6.59 -2.03
N ASP A 162 -7.74 5.38 -2.11
CA ASP A 162 -7.70 4.44 -0.99
C ASP A 162 -6.48 4.65 -0.08
N PHE A 163 -6.67 4.43 1.22
CA PHE A 163 -5.60 4.43 2.22
C PHE A 163 -5.68 3.16 3.09
N ASP A 164 -4.69 2.28 2.93
CA ASP A 164 -4.57 1.05 3.71
C ASP A 164 -3.35 1.09 4.64
N CYS A 165 -3.60 1.04 5.94
CA CYS A 165 -2.59 0.91 6.99
C CYS A 165 -2.83 -0.30 7.90
N SER A 166 -3.56 -1.30 7.40
CA SER A 166 -3.89 -2.51 8.13
C SER A 166 -2.67 -3.35 8.51
N ALA A 167 -2.84 -4.28 9.45
CA ALA A 167 -1.81 -5.22 9.89
C ALA A 167 -0.49 -4.52 10.29
N ASN A 168 -0.59 -3.53 11.18
CA ASN A 168 0.54 -2.80 11.74
C ASN A 168 0.52 -2.89 13.28
N LEU A 169 1.31 -2.05 13.96
CA LEU A 169 1.36 -1.94 15.41
C LEU A 169 0.81 -0.57 15.87
N LEU A 170 -0.14 0.00 15.12
CA LEU A 170 -0.66 1.34 15.38
C LEU A 170 -1.41 1.36 16.71
N VAL A 171 -1.05 2.33 17.55
CA VAL A 171 -1.76 2.61 18.82
C VAL A 171 -2.59 3.90 18.74
N SER A 172 -2.31 4.74 17.74
CA SER A 172 -3.10 5.89 17.32
C SER A 172 -3.05 6.02 15.79
N LEU A 173 -3.97 6.80 15.24
CA LEU A 173 -3.97 7.17 13.82
C LEU A 173 -3.23 8.50 13.59
N ASP A 174 -2.34 8.91 14.49
CA ASP A 174 -1.57 10.15 14.34
C ASP A 174 -0.79 10.16 13.03
N GLY A 175 -1.01 11.18 12.20
CA GLY A 175 -0.43 11.30 10.86
C GLY A 175 -1.30 10.69 9.75
N SER A 176 -2.50 10.18 10.06
CA SER A 176 -3.49 9.80 9.05
C SER A 176 -3.86 11.00 8.18
N PRO A 177 -4.19 10.79 6.88
CA PRO A 177 -4.87 11.81 6.10
C PRO A 177 -6.19 12.22 6.77
N GLU A 178 -6.51 13.51 6.68
CA GLU A 178 -7.76 14.07 7.24
C GLU A 178 -8.98 13.66 6.41
N PHE A 179 -8.81 13.54 5.08
CA PHE A 179 -9.86 13.20 4.12
C PHE A 179 -9.41 12.04 3.24
N VAL A 180 -10.30 11.07 3.03
CA VAL A 180 -10.05 9.90 2.18
C VAL A 180 -11.21 9.73 1.22
N ASN A 181 -10.93 9.86 -0.08
CA ASN A 181 -11.97 9.82 -1.12
C ASN A 181 -12.34 8.39 -1.55
N GLY A 182 -11.59 7.39 -1.09
CA GLY A 182 -11.88 5.97 -1.29
C GLY A 182 -12.04 5.24 0.05
N ASP A 183 -11.56 3.99 0.08
CA ASP A 183 -11.63 3.14 1.26
C ASP A 183 -10.51 3.48 2.25
N PHE A 184 -10.84 3.49 3.54
CA PHE A 184 -9.86 3.62 4.63
C PHE A 184 -9.82 2.34 5.46
N SER A 185 -8.66 1.69 5.51
CA SER A 185 -8.44 0.49 6.31
C SER A 185 -7.36 0.69 7.35
N CYS A 186 -7.72 0.51 8.62
CA CYS A 186 -6.83 0.45 9.78
C CYS A 186 -6.96 -0.89 10.54
N ALA A 187 -7.44 -1.92 9.85
CA ALA A 187 -7.72 -3.22 10.43
C ALA A 187 -6.48 -3.91 11.01
N GLY A 188 -6.65 -4.77 12.02
CA GLY A 188 -5.55 -5.59 12.54
C GLY A 188 -4.43 -4.77 13.19
N ASN A 189 -4.79 -3.75 13.97
CA ASN A 189 -3.86 -2.88 14.70
C ASN A 189 -4.09 -3.00 16.22
N LEU A 190 -3.50 -2.08 16.99
CA LEU A 190 -3.59 -2.05 18.46
C LEU A 190 -4.39 -0.82 18.95
N LEU A 191 -5.28 -0.28 18.12
CA LEU A 191 -6.02 0.94 18.41
C LEU A 191 -7.03 0.70 19.52
N GLU A 192 -7.04 1.57 20.54
CA GLU A 192 -8.06 1.58 21.61
C GLU A 192 -9.18 2.59 21.33
N ASN A 193 -8.92 3.56 20.46
CA ASN A 193 -9.88 4.52 19.94
C ASN A 193 -9.44 4.99 18.54
N LEU A 194 -10.29 5.73 17.84
CA LEU A 194 -10.04 6.22 16.47
C LEU A 194 -9.59 7.68 16.44
N ALA A 195 -9.02 8.19 17.53
CA ALA A 195 -8.48 9.55 17.55
C ALA A 195 -7.47 9.75 16.43
N HIS A 196 -7.50 10.95 15.86
CA HIS A 196 -6.59 11.39 14.79
C HIS A 196 -6.73 10.61 13.49
N GLY A 197 -7.78 9.78 13.36
CA GLY A 197 -8.18 9.21 12.07
C GLY A 197 -8.82 10.25 11.14
N PRO A 198 -9.21 9.83 9.94
CA PRO A 198 -9.84 10.71 8.97
C PRO A 198 -11.17 11.25 9.50
N VAL A 199 -11.47 12.50 9.14
CA VAL A 199 -12.73 13.17 9.46
C VAL A 199 -13.84 12.71 8.53
N GLU A 200 -13.53 12.51 7.24
CA GLU A 200 -14.46 11.99 6.24
C GLU A 200 -13.82 10.89 5.40
N VAL A 201 -14.61 9.85 5.14
CA VAL A 201 -14.25 8.74 4.26
C VAL A 201 -15.38 8.51 3.27
N ALA A 202 -15.10 8.69 1.97
CA ALA A 202 -16.13 8.52 0.93
C ALA A 202 -16.36 7.05 0.54
N GLY A 203 -15.44 6.15 0.87
CA GLY A 203 -15.60 4.71 0.68
C GLY A 203 -15.97 3.97 1.97
N ASN A 204 -15.54 2.72 2.05
CA ASN A 204 -15.66 1.86 3.21
C ASN A 204 -14.65 2.25 4.30
N PHE A 205 -15.02 2.03 5.55
CA PHE A 205 -14.14 2.20 6.69
C PHE A 205 -13.96 0.86 7.41
N ASN A 206 -12.75 0.31 7.36
CA ASN A 206 -12.42 -0.94 8.05
C ASN A 206 -11.54 -0.67 9.27
N CYS A 207 -12.11 -0.92 10.44
CA CYS A 207 -11.53 -0.74 11.76
C CYS A 207 -11.45 -2.07 12.55
N SER A 208 -11.65 -3.20 11.85
CA SER A 208 -11.75 -4.52 12.45
C SER A 208 -10.44 -4.99 13.11
N GLY A 209 -10.53 -5.96 14.01
CA GLY A 209 -9.37 -6.60 14.62
C GLY A 209 -8.47 -5.65 15.42
N ASN A 210 -9.07 -4.68 16.11
CA ASN A 210 -8.39 -3.71 16.98
C ASN A 210 -8.71 -3.98 18.45
N ARG A 211 -8.36 -3.03 19.34
CA ARG A 211 -8.64 -3.07 20.78
C ARG A 211 -9.63 -1.98 21.20
N LEU A 212 -10.52 -1.57 20.30
CA LEU A 212 -11.36 -0.40 20.51
C LEU A 212 -12.26 -0.60 21.74
N ILE A 213 -12.21 0.37 22.65
CA ILE A 213 -13.09 0.42 23.83
C ILE A 213 -14.33 1.30 23.60
N SER A 214 -14.26 2.17 22.58
CA SER A 214 -15.35 3.03 22.15
C SER A 214 -15.09 3.51 20.72
N LEU A 215 -16.16 3.85 20.00
CA LEU A 215 -16.07 4.61 18.75
C LEU A 215 -16.03 6.13 19.03
N LYS A 216 -15.36 6.56 20.12
CA LYS A 216 -15.12 8.00 20.30
C LYS A 216 -14.15 8.48 19.24
N ARG A 217 -14.38 9.71 18.76
CA ARG A 217 -13.59 10.33 17.68
C ARG A 217 -13.67 9.54 16.37
N PHE A 218 -14.80 8.89 16.15
CA PHE A 218 -15.18 8.28 14.88
C PHE A 218 -15.22 9.35 13.76
N PRO A 219 -14.95 8.98 12.50
CA PRO A 219 -15.16 9.90 11.37
C PRO A 219 -16.56 10.49 11.41
N LYS A 220 -16.68 11.78 11.09
CA LYS A 220 -17.97 12.48 11.07
C LYS A 220 -18.86 11.95 9.94
N ARG A 221 -18.26 11.48 8.86
CA ARG A 221 -18.97 11.01 7.67
C ARG A 221 -18.26 9.80 7.05
N ILE A 222 -19.03 8.76 6.82
CA ILE A 222 -18.64 7.58 6.04
C ILE A 222 -19.77 7.33 5.05
N GLU A 223 -19.47 7.30 3.76
CA GLU A 223 -20.52 7.02 2.77
C GLU A 223 -20.71 5.51 2.52
N GLY A 224 -19.63 4.74 2.62
CA GLY A 224 -19.62 3.30 2.43
C GLY A 224 -19.96 2.48 3.69
N ALA A 225 -19.54 1.22 3.67
CA ALA A 225 -19.76 0.28 4.77
C ALA A 225 -18.75 0.51 5.91
N LEU A 226 -19.18 0.22 7.14
CA LEU A 226 -18.32 0.22 8.32
C LEU A 226 -18.11 -1.21 8.81
N ASP A 227 -16.86 -1.65 8.89
CA ASP A 227 -16.49 -2.89 9.59
C ASP A 227 -15.67 -2.56 10.83
N CYS A 228 -16.21 -2.88 12.01
CA CYS A 228 -15.46 -2.81 13.28
C CYS A 228 -15.55 -4.13 14.06
N SER A 229 -15.69 -5.25 13.34
CA SER A 229 -15.65 -6.60 13.89
C SER A 229 -14.32 -6.90 14.59
N GLY A 230 -14.27 -7.92 15.46
CA GLY A 230 -13.01 -8.31 16.12
C GLY A 230 -12.46 -7.28 17.13
N ASN A 231 -13.29 -6.37 17.63
CA ASN A 231 -12.94 -5.45 18.73
C ASN A 231 -13.52 -5.98 20.06
N PRO A 232 -12.69 -6.44 21.03
CA PRO A 232 -13.17 -7.22 22.18
C PRO A 232 -14.20 -6.51 23.06
N VAL A 233 -14.06 -5.21 23.28
CA VAL A 233 -14.93 -4.43 24.17
C VAL A 233 -16.21 -3.96 23.47
N LEU A 234 -16.18 -3.91 22.14
CA LEU A 234 -17.35 -3.57 21.33
C LEU A 234 -18.18 -4.80 20.95
N ALA A 235 -17.72 -6.03 21.23
CA ALA A 235 -18.53 -7.22 21.02
C ALA A 235 -19.80 -7.14 21.88
N CYS A 236 -20.97 -6.97 21.24
CA CYS A 236 -22.24 -6.95 21.95
C CYS A 236 -22.53 -8.36 22.49
N GLU A 237 -22.52 -8.53 23.82
CA GLU A 237 -23.24 -9.62 24.49
C GLU A 237 -24.75 -9.34 24.43
N ALA A 238 -25.32 -9.32 23.23
CA ALA A 238 -26.77 -9.38 23.05
C ALA A 238 -27.14 -10.85 22.79
N ALA A 239 -28.08 -11.35 23.56
CA ALA A 239 -28.55 -12.73 23.50
C ALA A 239 -28.82 -13.21 22.05
N GLY A 240 -28.07 -14.23 21.63
CA GLY A 240 -28.29 -14.97 20.39
C GLY A 240 -27.87 -14.23 19.11
N PRO A 241 -26.67 -14.47 18.55
CA PRO A 241 -26.38 -14.03 17.20
C PRO A 241 -27.29 -14.79 16.23
N GLU A 242 -28.16 -14.10 15.51
CA GLU A 242 -28.71 -14.64 14.27
C GLU A 242 -27.56 -14.91 13.29
N PRO A 243 -27.59 -16.00 12.50
CA PRO A 243 -26.57 -16.26 11.50
C PRO A 243 -26.51 -15.10 10.50
N GLY A 244 -25.39 -14.38 10.45
CA GLY A 244 -25.14 -13.31 9.46
C GLY A 244 -25.19 -11.86 9.97
N ARG A 245 -25.33 -11.61 11.28
CA ARG A 245 -25.27 -10.25 11.86
C ARG A 245 -24.02 -10.05 12.71
N SER A 246 -23.24 -9.00 12.42
CA SER A 246 -22.14 -8.52 13.26
C SER A 246 -22.60 -7.27 14.02
N CYS A 247 -22.60 -7.33 15.36
CA CYS A 247 -23.08 -6.25 16.23
C CYS A 247 -21.94 -5.62 17.03
N ILE A 248 -21.88 -4.29 17.02
CA ILE A 248 -20.88 -3.46 17.70
C ILE A 248 -21.59 -2.61 18.75
N ARG A 249 -21.08 -2.59 19.98
CA ARG A 249 -21.61 -1.79 21.08
C ARG A 249 -21.17 -0.33 20.98
N ILE A 250 -22.04 0.56 20.56
CA ILE A 250 -21.81 2.01 20.57
C ILE A 250 -22.23 2.60 21.92
N VAL A 251 -21.32 3.33 22.56
CA VAL A 251 -21.62 4.12 23.78
C VAL A 251 -21.63 5.60 23.41
N GLN A 252 -22.81 6.22 23.44
CA GLN A 252 -22.98 7.66 23.17
C GLN A 252 -23.76 8.31 24.32
N GLY A 253 -23.18 9.35 24.94
CA GLY A 253 -23.86 10.13 25.99
C GLY A 253 -24.26 9.36 27.25
N GLY A 254 -23.56 8.26 27.58
CA GLY A 254 -23.92 7.40 28.73
C GLY A 254 -25.00 6.36 28.44
N SER A 255 -25.54 6.32 27.21
CA SER A 255 -26.45 5.27 26.73
C SER A 255 -25.73 4.28 25.82
N VAL A 256 -26.08 2.99 25.96
CA VAL A 256 -25.52 1.88 25.19
C VAL A 256 -26.48 1.53 24.04
N ARG A 257 -25.99 1.49 22.79
CA ARG A 257 -26.72 1.01 21.61
C ARG A 257 -25.87 -0.03 20.86
N CYS A 258 -26.43 -1.16 20.43
CA CYS A 258 -25.74 -2.06 19.51
C CYS A 258 -26.00 -1.58 18.07
N CYS A 259 -24.95 -1.25 17.31
CA CYS A 259 -25.01 -1.14 15.86
C CYS A 259 -24.76 -2.51 15.27
N CYS A 260 -25.82 -3.12 14.74
CA CYS A 260 -25.70 -4.34 13.96
C CYS A 260 -25.63 -3.96 12.49
N GLN A 261 -24.65 -4.51 11.76
CA GLN A 261 -24.65 -4.46 10.31
C GLN A 261 -25.36 -5.72 9.79
N GLU A 262 -26.37 -5.53 8.94
CA GLU A 262 -26.83 -6.61 8.05
C GLU A 262 -25.83 -6.73 6.91
N THR A 263 -25.44 -7.96 6.57
CA THR A 263 -24.67 -8.25 5.34
C THR A 263 -25.56 -7.94 4.13
N GLY A 264 -25.70 -6.65 3.78
CA GLY A 264 -26.61 -6.19 2.73
C GLY A 264 -26.96 -4.70 2.88
N GLY A 265 -26.13 -3.85 2.26
CA GLY A 265 -26.30 -2.41 1.97
C GLY A 265 -27.38 -1.59 2.69
N ALA A 266 -26.95 -0.69 3.58
CA ALA A 266 -27.35 0.73 3.60
C ALA A 266 -26.62 1.53 4.70
N ARG A 267 -26.20 2.75 4.33
CA ARG A 267 -25.64 3.88 5.11
C ARG A 267 -25.81 3.85 6.63
N LEU A 268 -24.70 4.03 7.35
CA LEU A 268 -24.66 4.53 8.72
C LEU A 268 -24.34 6.04 8.71
N GLU A 269 -25.30 6.88 9.07
CA GLU A 269 -25.02 8.26 9.46
C GLU A 269 -24.60 8.28 10.94
N ALA A 270 -23.30 8.48 11.20
CA ALA A 270 -22.81 8.74 12.53
C ALA A 270 -23.16 10.18 12.94
N LEU A 271 -24.26 10.37 13.66
CA LEU A 271 -24.57 11.65 14.30
C LEU A 271 -23.62 11.86 15.49
N SER A 272 -22.48 12.54 15.26
CA SER A 272 -21.67 13.08 16.36
C SER A 272 -22.36 14.31 16.93
N SER A 273 -22.67 14.27 18.23
CA SER A 273 -22.85 15.48 19.03
C SER A 273 -21.50 15.97 19.58
#